data_AF-A0A365QIR2-F1
#
_entry.id   AF-A0A365QIR2-F1
#
_cell.length_a   1.000
_cell.length_b   1.000
_cell.length_c   1.000
_cell.angle_alpha   90.00
_cell.angle_beta   90.00
_cell.angle_gamma   90.00
#
_symmetry.space_group_name_H-M   'P 1'
#
loop_
_entity.id
_entity.type
_entity.pdbx_description
1 polymer ?
#
loop_
_entity_poly.entity_id
_entity_poly.type
_entity_poly.pdbx_seq_one_letter_code
_entity_poly.pdbx_strand_id
1 'polypeptide(L)'
;MSFAPNGGIPNGLGGGGLGSLSALGGLAGPVASSVAGSLGPLAGLAGHVDTVQRAMQLAQTGFSLMDKTPGAIAEAINGAANPARLTQLNRYVTLDTPLGPDVLLVSAAVVDEHVNRLPEIHLDLLSHRHDLRPEDLIGQQVKIRFDQQARLSTLERVVASGTGDNDRYFDGYVASFDRAGNPGNVTQYHLTA
;
A
#
# COMPACT_ATOMS: atom_id res chain seq x y z
N MET A 1 2.40 47.36 25.00
CA MET A 1 3.78 47.26 25.51
C MET A 1 4.14 45.79 25.49
N SER A 2 5.25 45.24 25.00
CA SER A 2 6.42 45.65 24.23
C SER A 2 7.18 44.32 23.95
N PHE A 3 7.90 44.29 22.82
CA PHE A 3 8.82 43.30 22.22
C PHE A 3 9.69 42.48 23.20
N ALA A 4 10.30 41.31 22.89
CA ALA A 4 10.85 40.75 21.64
C ALA A 4 11.22 39.24 21.81
N PRO A 5 11.53 38.49 20.72
CA PRO A 5 12.16 37.17 20.73
C PRO A 5 13.69 37.23 20.46
N ASN A 6 14.45 36.28 21.01
CA ASN A 6 15.85 35.93 20.64
C ASN A 6 16.24 34.68 21.46
N GLY A 7 16.92 33.63 20.98
CA GLY A 7 17.54 33.31 19.70
C GLY A 7 18.45 32.08 19.92
N GLY A 8 18.82 31.38 18.84
CA GLY A 8 20.01 30.52 18.84
C GLY A 8 19.80 29.08 18.34
N ILE A 9 20.25 28.82 17.11
CA ILE A 9 20.56 27.47 16.62
C ILE A 9 22.08 27.41 16.46
N PRO A 10 22.81 26.51 17.15
CA PRO A 10 24.21 26.26 16.85
C PRO A 10 24.32 25.27 15.68
N ASN A 11 25.16 25.66 14.73
CA ASN A 11 25.62 24.85 13.60
C ASN A 11 26.63 23.80 14.11
N GLY A 12 26.46 22.52 13.75
CA GLY A 12 27.39 21.44 14.11
C GLY A 12 27.35 20.31 13.09
N LEU A 13 28.36 20.30 12.21
CA LEU A 13 28.60 19.29 11.16
C LEU A 13 29.17 17.98 11.72
N GLY A 14 28.67 16.86 11.19
CA GLY A 14 29.31 15.53 11.14
C GLY A 14 28.32 14.55 10.48
N GLY A 15 28.38 14.27 9.17
CA GLY A 15 29.24 13.26 8.54
C GLY A 15 28.64 11.87 8.79
N GLY A 16 27.78 11.27 7.95
CA GLY A 16 28.00 10.69 6.61
C GLY A 16 27.75 9.17 6.71
N GLY A 17 27.05 8.45 5.83
CA GLY A 17 26.39 8.78 4.57
C GLY A 17 25.59 7.60 3.98
N LEU A 18 25.29 7.73 2.68
CA LEU A 18 24.74 6.74 1.70
C LEU A 18 23.22 6.50 1.76
N GLY A 19 22.40 6.80 0.75
CA GLY A 19 22.66 7.33 -0.59
C GLY A 19 21.37 7.89 -1.22
N SER A 20 21.52 9.04 -1.89
CA SER A 20 20.45 9.77 -2.59
C SER A 20 20.66 9.63 -4.10
N LEU A 21 19.60 9.23 -4.80
CA LEU A 21 19.48 9.29 -6.25
C LEU A 21 18.75 10.59 -6.61
N SER A 22 19.48 11.61 -7.05
CA SER A 22 18.90 12.80 -7.68
C SER A 22 19.94 13.38 -8.63
N ALA A 23 19.84 12.96 -9.88
CA ALA A 23 20.72 13.36 -10.96
C ALA A 23 20.06 14.50 -11.75
N LEU A 24 20.86 15.54 -12.00
CA LEU A 24 20.74 16.56 -13.04
C LEU A 24 19.62 17.61 -12.92
N GLY A 25 19.95 18.70 -12.24
CA GLY A 25 19.27 19.98 -12.38
C GLY A 25 20.21 21.13 -12.03
N GLY A 26 21.01 21.59 -12.99
CA GLY A 26 21.93 22.70 -12.80
C GLY A 26 22.40 23.29 -14.12
N LEU A 27 21.81 24.41 -14.52
CA LEU A 27 22.49 25.45 -15.29
C LEU A 27 21.75 26.78 -15.05
N ALA A 28 22.26 27.58 -14.12
CA ALA A 28 21.76 28.92 -13.83
C ALA A 28 22.88 29.94 -14.09
N GLY A 29 22.60 30.86 -15.03
CA GLY A 29 23.32 32.12 -15.22
C GLY A 29 23.74 32.40 -16.68
N PRO A 30 23.72 33.66 -17.16
CA PRO A 30 22.76 34.74 -16.93
C PRO A 30 22.00 35.11 -18.24
N VAL A 31 20.94 35.89 -18.07
CA VAL A 31 20.18 36.57 -19.12
C VAL A 31 21.08 37.36 -20.09
N ALA A 32 21.04 36.99 -21.37
CA ALA A 32 21.49 37.83 -22.48
C ALA A 32 20.44 37.76 -23.60
N SER A 33 19.67 38.83 -23.71
CA SER A 33 18.77 39.14 -24.80
C SER A 33 19.56 39.53 -26.06
N SER A 34 19.32 38.84 -27.18
CA SER A 34 19.53 39.40 -28.52
C SER A 34 18.49 38.85 -29.50
N VAL A 35 17.54 39.72 -29.84
CA VAL A 35 16.71 39.65 -31.03
C VAL A 35 17.61 39.81 -32.26
N ALA A 36 17.55 38.85 -33.19
CA ALA A 36 17.79 38.98 -34.64
C ALA A 36 17.67 37.54 -35.20
N GLY A 37 16.80 37.19 -36.12
CA GLY A 37 16.42 37.89 -37.33
C GLY A 37 16.77 36.96 -38.51
N SER A 38 16.01 37.09 -39.60
CA SER A 38 16.30 36.59 -40.95
C SER A 38 16.10 35.10 -41.27
N LEU A 39 14.90 34.82 -41.79
CA LEU A 39 14.66 34.48 -43.20
C LEU A 39 15.43 33.31 -43.82
N GLY A 40 14.70 32.24 -44.15
CA GLY A 40 15.06 31.32 -45.23
C GLY A 40 14.06 30.17 -45.40
N PRO A 41 13.30 30.08 -46.51
CA PRO A 41 12.35 28.99 -46.77
C PRO A 41 13.02 27.71 -47.33
N LEU A 42 14.25 27.40 -46.92
CA LEU A 42 15.05 26.28 -47.47
C LEU A 42 15.64 25.35 -46.39
N ALA A 43 15.07 25.31 -45.18
CA ALA A 43 15.48 24.37 -44.13
C ALA A 43 14.75 23.01 -44.19
N GLY A 44 14.21 22.62 -45.34
CA GLY A 44 13.71 21.28 -45.58
C GLY A 44 14.86 20.37 -45.98
N LEU A 45 15.39 19.57 -45.05
CA LEU A 45 16.05 18.25 -45.26
C LEU A 45 16.85 17.74 -44.05
N ALA A 46 16.97 18.48 -42.94
CA ALA A 46 17.77 18.07 -41.78
C ALA A 46 16.99 17.42 -40.61
N GLY A 47 15.70 17.08 -40.79
CA GLY A 47 14.83 16.54 -39.72
C GLY A 47 14.46 15.06 -39.86
N HIS A 48 15.04 14.32 -40.82
CA HIS A 48 14.53 13.00 -41.16
C HIS A 48 15.05 11.83 -40.30
N VAL A 49 16.16 11.98 -39.58
CA VAL A 49 16.69 10.88 -38.76
C VAL A 49 15.88 10.70 -37.46
N ASP A 50 15.50 11.80 -36.80
CA ASP A 50 14.65 11.77 -35.60
C ASP A 50 13.20 11.35 -35.90
N THR A 51 12.68 11.73 -37.06
CA THR A 51 11.30 11.37 -37.47
C THR A 51 11.18 9.90 -37.87
N VAL A 52 12.22 9.30 -38.45
CA VAL A 52 12.23 7.87 -38.79
C VAL A 52 12.33 7.01 -37.53
N GLN A 53 13.18 7.37 -36.55
CA GLN A 53 13.27 6.62 -35.29
C GLN A 53 11.97 6.66 -34.49
N ARG A 54 11.34 7.85 -34.39
CA ARG A 54 10.02 7.99 -33.75
C ARG A 54 8.91 7.28 -34.53
N ALA A 55 8.97 7.27 -35.87
CA ALA A 55 8.03 6.53 -36.71
C ALA A 55 8.18 5.01 -36.54
N MET A 56 9.40 4.48 -36.39
CA MET A 56 9.63 3.06 -36.13
C MET A 56 9.08 2.64 -34.76
N GLN A 57 9.24 3.47 -33.74
CA GLN A 57 8.71 3.21 -32.40
C GLN A 57 7.17 3.27 -32.37
N LEU A 58 6.56 4.24 -33.08
CA LEU A 58 5.11 4.34 -33.27
C LEU A 58 4.54 3.18 -34.10
N ALA A 59 5.24 2.76 -35.16
CA ALA A 59 4.84 1.62 -35.98
C ALA A 59 4.92 0.30 -35.22
N GLN A 60 5.93 0.10 -34.37
CA GLN A 60 6.04 -1.07 -33.49
C GLN A 60 4.91 -1.12 -32.46
N THR A 61 4.56 0.03 -31.86
CA THR A 61 3.40 0.11 -30.96
C THR A 61 2.08 -0.06 -31.70
N GLY A 62 1.95 0.45 -32.93
CA GLY A 62 0.76 0.29 -33.76
C GLY A 62 0.52 -1.14 -34.22
N PHE A 63 1.56 -1.85 -34.68
CA PHE A 63 1.50 -3.26 -35.03
C PHE A 63 1.21 -4.15 -33.81
N SER A 64 1.79 -3.85 -32.66
CA SER A 64 1.53 -4.60 -31.42
C SER A 64 0.11 -4.44 -30.86
N LEU A 65 -0.65 -3.45 -31.36
CA LEU A 65 -2.04 -3.19 -30.97
C LEU A 65 -3.06 -3.71 -31.99
N MET A 66 -2.67 -3.95 -33.25
CA MET A 66 -3.57 -4.43 -34.31
C MET A 66 -3.97 -5.90 -34.15
N ASP A 67 -3.11 -6.74 -33.56
CA ASP A 67 -3.41 -8.16 -33.30
C ASP A 67 -4.03 -8.42 -31.92
N LYS A 68 -4.16 -7.39 -31.07
CA LYS A 68 -4.79 -7.53 -29.75
C LYS A 68 -6.26 -7.20 -29.84
N THR A 69 -7.08 -8.16 -29.46
CA THR A 69 -8.53 -7.93 -29.33
C THR A 69 -8.79 -6.84 -28.28
N PRO A 70 -9.88 -6.06 -28.39
CA PRO A 70 -10.27 -5.11 -27.36
C PRO A 70 -10.34 -5.74 -25.96
N GLY A 71 -10.67 -7.04 -25.87
CA GLY A 71 -10.63 -7.83 -24.65
C GLY A 71 -9.22 -8.03 -24.09
N ALA A 72 -8.21 -8.29 -24.93
CA ALA A 72 -6.82 -8.44 -24.50
C ALA A 72 -6.20 -7.12 -23.99
N ILE A 73 -6.66 -5.98 -24.52
CA ILE A 73 -6.25 -4.65 -24.04
C ILE A 73 -6.92 -4.37 -22.69
N ALA A 74 -8.22 -4.67 -22.54
CA ALA A 74 -8.90 -4.58 -21.25
C ALA A 74 -8.27 -5.50 -20.20
N GLU A 75 -7.90 -6.73 -20.58
CA GLU A 75 -7.20 -7.68 -19.71
C GLU A 75 -5.80 -7.19 -19.32
N ALA A 76 -5.04 -6.61 -20.25
CA ALA A 76 -3.73 -6.03 -19.95
C ALA A 76 -3.82 -4.79 -19.05
N ILE A 77 -4.86 -3.97 -19.21
CA ILE A 77 -5.11 -2.80 -18.36
C ILE A 77 -5.58 -3.24 -16.97
N ASN A 78 -6.51 -4.19 -16.90
CA ASN A 78 -7.02 -4.74 -15.64
C ASN A 78 -5.96 -5.56 -14.90
N GLY A 79 -5.08 -6.27 -15.62
CA GLY A 79 -3.96 -7.02 -15.06
C GLY A 79 -2.77 -6.15 -14.66
N ALA A 80 -2.61 -4.97 -15.29
CA ALA A 80 -1.62 -3.96 -14.87
C ALA A 80 -2.07 -3.19 -13.62
N ALA A 81 -3.37 -3.14 -13.34
CA ALA A 81 -3.88 -2.71 -12.05
C ALA A 81 -3.59 -3.81 -11.03
N ASN A 82 -2.56 -3.60 -10.20
CA ASN A 82 -2.25 -4.49 -9.09
C ASN A 82 -3.55 -4.66 -8.27
N PRO A 83 -4.11 -5.89 -8.15
CA PRO A 83 -5.41 -6.07 -7.53
C PRO A 83 -5.35 -5.49 -6.12
N ALA A 84 -6.35 -4.67 -5.77
CA ALA A 84 -6.38 -3.99 -4.48
C ALA A 84 -6.20 -5.01 -3.35
N ARG A 85 -5.01 -5.00 -2.72
CA ARG A 85 -4.65 -5.95 -1.68
C ARG A 85 -5.35 -5.53 -0.39
N LEU A 86 -6.13 -6.44 0.18
CA LEU A 86 -6.75 -6.20 1.46
C LEU A 86 -5.66 -6.19 2.54
N THR A 87 -5.73 -5.19 3.42
CA THR A 87 -4.80 -5.02 4.56
C THR A 87 -5.60 -4.92 5.86
N GLN A 88 -4.89 -5.02 6.98
CA GLN A 88 -5.42 -4.80 8.32
C GLN A 88 -5.48 -3.31 8.70
N LEU A 89 -4.91 -2.42 7.88
CA LEU A 89 -4.96 -0.97 8.13
C LEU A 89 -6.41 -0.48 8.20
N ASN A 90 -6.69 0.35 9.20
CA ASN A 90 -8.02 0.94 9.46
C ASN A 90 -9.14 -0.09 9.70
N ARG A 91 -8.82 -1.30 10.18
CA ARG A 91 -9.82 -2.30 10.56
C ARG A 91 -10.12 -2.26 12.07
N TYR A 92 -11.39 -2.47 12.42
CA TYR A 92 -11.83 -2.59 13.81
C TYR A 92 -11.23 -3.81 14.52
N VAL A 93 -11.09 -4.94 13.83
CA VAL A 93 -10.42 -6.15 14.35
C VAL A 93 -9.15 -6.39 13.57
N THR A 94 -8.04 -6.56 14.29
CA THR A 94 -6.74 -6.94 13.73
C THR A 94 -6.25 -8.24 14.37
N LEU A 95 -5.47 -9.01 13.61
CA LEU A 95 -5.01 -10.34 14.01
C LEU A 95 -3.51 -10.45 13.76
N ASP A 96 -2.76 -10.71 14.82
CA ASP A 96 -1.33 -10.99 14.77
C ASP A 96 -1.10 -12.50 14.81
N THR A 97 -0.28 -12.98 13.88
CA THR A 97 0.01 -14.40 13.65
C THR A 97 1.45 -14.56 13.17
N PRO A 98 2.07 -15.74 13.35
CA PRO A 98 3.43 -16.00 12.85
C PRO A 98 3.56 -15.95 11.32
N LEU A 99 2.44 -15.98 10.58
CA LEU A 99 2.45 -15.85 9.11
C LEU A 99 2.79 -14.43 8.64
N GLY A 100 2.74 -13.46 9.55
CA GLY A 100 3.00 -12.05 9.30
C GLY A 100 1.73 -11.20 9.12
N PRO A 101 1.90 -9.87 9.00
CA PRO A 101 0.80 -8.93 8.87
C PRO A 101 0.10 -9.08 7.52
N ASP A 102 -1.19 -8.74 7.47
CA ASP A 102 -2.02 -8.72 6.26
C ASP A 102 -2.11 -10.07 5.50
N VAL A 103 -1.76 -11.19 6.14
CA VAL A 103 -1.94 -12.53 5.54
C VAL A 103 -3.33 -13.05 5.86
N LEU A 104 -3.73 -13.00 7.12
CA LEU A 104 -5.06 -13.35 7.58
C LEU A 104 -5.79 -12.08 8.03
N LEU A 105 -7.02 -11.91 7.55
CA LEU A 105 -7.84 -10.74 7.79
C LEU A 105 -9.15 -11.18 8.41
N VAL A 106 -9.49 -10.64 9.58
CA VAL A 106 -10.69 -11.04 10.32
C VAL A 106 -11.95 -10.47 9.65
N SER A 107 -12.82 -11.36 9.18
CA SER A 107 -14.14 -11.03 8.65
C SER A 107 -15.18 -11.00 9.76
N ALA A 108 -15.18 -12.02 10.61
CA ALA A 108 -16.02 -12.10 11.80
C ALA A 108 -15.22 -12.68 12.97
N ALA A 109 -15.57 -12.26 14.18
CA ALA A 109 -15.00 -12.75 15.41
C ALA A 109 -16.10 -12.91 16.45
N VAL A 110 -16.16 -14.09 17.06
CA VAL A 110 -17.00 -14.40 18.22
C VAL A 110 -16.06 -14.80 19.35
N VAL A 111 -16.22 -14.16 20.50
CA VAL A 111 -15.38 -14.39 21.68
C VAL A 111 -16.28 -14.69 22.87
N ASP A 112 -16.20 -15.91 23.37
CA ASP A 112 -17.03 -16.42 24.47
C ASP A 112 -16.19 -16.55 25.75
N GLU A 113 -16.30 -15.55 26.63
CA GLU A 113 -15.60 -15.52 27.92
C GLU A 113 -16.51 -15.91 29.08
N HIS A 114 -15.93 -16.55 30.07
CA HIS A 114 -16.64 -17.01 31.26
C HIS A 114 -15.75 -16.89 32.50
N VAL A 115 -16.35 -16.79 33.69
CA VAL A 115 -15.60 -16.59 34.95
C VAL A 115 -14.85 -17.85 35.42
N ASN A 116 -15.25 -19.05 35.00
CA ASN A 116 -14.68 -20.32 35.49
C ASN A 116 -14.57 -21.42 34.41
N ARG A 117 -14.36 -21.04 33.16
CA ARG A 117 -14.00 -21.96 32.06
C ARG A 117 -13.07 -21.25 31.11
N LEU A 118 -12.37 -22.02 30.28
CA LEU A 118 -11.53 -21.44 29.24
C LEU A 118 -12.37 -20.60 28.27
N PRO A 119 -11.85 -19.45 27.82
CA PRO A 119 -12.47 -18.69 26.76
C PRO A 119 -12.39 -19.49 25.45
N GLU A 120 -13.35 -19.24 24.56
CA GLU A 120 -13.36 -19.83 23.23
C GLU A 120 -13.49 -18.71 22.20
N ILE A 121 -12.62 -18.73 21.19
CA ILE A 121 -12.57 -17.70 20.17
C ILE A 121 -12.78 -18.34 18.80
N HIS A 122 -13.83 -17.93 18.09
CA HIS A 122 -14.10 -18.34 16.72
C HIS A 122 -13.89 -17.18 15.75
N LEU A 123 -13.05 -17.39 14.74
CA LEU A 123 -12.76 -16.39 13.72
C LEU A 123 -13.08 -16.90 12.33
N ASP A 124 -13.76 -16.06 11.56
CA ASP A 124 -13.85 -16.18 10.11
C ASP A 124 -12.79 -15.27 9.49
N LEU A 125 -11.95 -15.84 8.65
CA LEU A 125 -10.75 -15.19 8.13
C LEU A 125 -10.77 -15.15 6.60
N LEU A 126 -10.18 -14.10 6.04
CA LEU A 126 -9.94 -13.94 4.62
C LEU A 126 -8.43 -13.87 4.36
N SER A 127 -7.99 -14.53 3.30
CA SER A 127 -6.61 -14.42 2.82
C SER A 127 -6.54 -14.33 1.30
N HIS A 128 -5.57 -13.56 0.80
CA HIS A 128 -5.15 -13.65 -0.60
C HIS A 128 -4.23 -14.85 -0.87
N ARG A 129 -3.68 -15.49 0.18
CA ARG A 129 -2.96 -16.76 0.04
C ARG A 129 -3.97 -17.90 0.03
N HIS A 130 -3.83 -18.81 -0.93
CA HIS A 130 -4.78 -19.90 -1.17
C HIS A 130 -4.27 -21.26 -0.67
N ASP A 131 -3.01 -21.29 -0.24
CA ASP A 131 -2.19 -22.46 0.05
C ASP A 131 -1.75 -22.51 1.53
N LEU A 132 -2.40 -21.74 2.41
CA LEU A 132 -2.13 -21.79 3.85
C LEU A 132 -2.49 -23.18 4.39
N ARG A 133 -1.55 -23.81 5.10
CA ARG A 133 -1.71 -25.14 5.66
C ARG A 133 -1.99 -25.04 7.16
N PRO A 134 -2.83 -25.92 7.73
CA PRO A 134 -3.10 -25.94 9.17
C PRO A 134 -1.82 -26.07 10.01
N GLU A 135 -0.87 -26.87 9.57
CA GLU A 135 0.43 -27.08 10.21
C GLU A 135 1.26 -25.80 10.43
N ASP A 136 1.00 -24.74 9.66
CA ASP A 136 1.70 -23.47 9.81
C ASP A 136 1.14 -22.60 10.97
N LEU A 137 -0.05 -22.94 11.49
CA LEU A 137 -0.78 -22.15 12.50
C LEU A 137 -1.22 -22.92 13.74
N ILE A 138 -1.51 -24.22 13.64
CA ILE A 138 -1.96 -25.03 14.78
C ILE A 138 -0.92 -24.95 15.92
N GLY A 139 -1.41 -24.71 17.15
CA GLY A 139 -0.60 -24.58 18.35
C GLY A 139 0.20 -23.28 18.47
N GLN A 140 0.13 -22.39 17.47
CA GLN A 140 0.79 -21.09 17.52
C GLN A 140 -0.04 -20.11 18.34
N GLN A 141 0.65 -19.17 19.00
CA GLN A 141 -0.01 -18.06 19.66
C GLN A 141 -0.57 -17.10 18.61
N VAL A 142 -1.81 -16.66 18.81
CA VAL A 142 -2.45 -15.61 18.02
C VAL A 142 -2.98 -14.53 18.94
N LYS A 143 -2.92 -13.29 18.46
CA LYS A 143 -3.36 -12.12 19.21
C LYS A 143 -4.34 -11.31 18.40
N ILE A 144 -5.52 -11.09 18.97
CA ILE A 144 -6.61 -10.35 18.36
C ILE A 144 -6.71 -9.01 19.07
N ARG A 145 -6.82 -7.93 18.31
CA ARG A 145 -6.97 -6.58 18.85
C ARG A 145 -8.22 -5.93 18.28
N PHE A 146 -9.09 -5.49 19.17
CA PHE A 146 -10.31 -4.73 18.87
C PHE A 146 -10.06 -3.25 19.13
N ASP A 147 -10.01 -2.46 18.07
CA ASP A 147 -9.83 -1.02 18.11
C ASP A 147 -11.20 -0.33 18.15
N GLN A 148 -11.60 0.13 19.34
CA GLN A 148 -12.90 0.75 19.53
C GLN A 148 -13.04 2.10 18.81
N GLN A 149 -11.94 2.74 18.45
CA GLN A 149 -11.92 4.03 17.75
C GLN A 149 -11.95 3.87 16.23
N ALA A 150 -11.81 2.66 15.69
CA ALA A 150 -11.95 2.39 14.25
C ALA A 150 -13.37 2.61 13.73
N ARG A 151 -14.40 2.62 14.60
CA ARG A 151 -15.79 2.92 14.24
C ARG A 151 -16.14 4.40 14.23
N LEU A 152 -15.30 5.23 14.84
CA LEU A 152 -15.56 6.67 14.94
C LEU A 152 -15.19 7.34 13.63
N SER A 153 -16.03 8.26 13.17
CA SER A 153 -15.68 9.15 12.08
C SER A 153 -14.43 9.97 12.42
N THR A 154 -13.69 10.46 11.43
CA THR A 154 -12.43 11.18 11.64
C THR A 154 -12.57 12.37 12.59
N LEU A 155 -13.73 13.02 12.62
CA LEU A 155 -14.05 14.13 13.53
C LEU A 155 -14.37 13.65 14.95
N GLU A 156 -15.15 12.58 15.10
CA GLU A 156 -15.44 11.98 16.41
C GLU A 156 -14.19 11.41 17.07
N ARG A 157 -13.26 10.85 16.28
CA ARG A 157 -11.95 10.39 16.79
C ARG A 157 -11.15 11.54 17.40
N VAL A 158 -11.15 12.73 16.79
CA VAL A 158 -10.44 13.90 17.32
C VAL A 158 -11.07 14.39 18.62
N VAL A 159 -12.40 14.39 18.72
CA VAL A 159 -13.12 14.84 19.93
C VAL A 159 -13.07 13.80 21.07
N ALA A 160 -13.14 12.51 20.75
CA ALA A 160 -13.09 11.39 21.69
C ALA A 160 -11.66 10.98 22.09
N SER A 161 -10.62 11.62 21.52
CA SER A 161 -9.20 11.39 21.86
C SER A 161 -8.81 11.77 23.31
N GLY A 162 -9.79 12.08 24.15
CA GLY A 162 -9.64 12.23 25.59
C GLY A 162 -9.32 10.90 26.27
N THR A 163 -8.03 10.74 26.62
CA THR A 163 -7.51 9.91 27.73
C THR A 163 -7.98 8.46 27.78
N GLY A 164 -7.44 7.62 26.91
CA GLY A 164 -7.45 6.16 27.11
C GLY A 164 -7.06 5.40 25.86
N ASP A 165 -6.14 4.44 26.00
CA ASP A 165 -5.97 3.37 25.03
C ASP A 165 -7.23 2.51 25.07
N ASN A 166 -8.03 2.55 24.00
CA ASN A 166 -9.36 1.92 23.96
C ASN A 166 -9.34 0.59 23.20
N ASP A 167 -8.14 0.00 23.12
CA ASP A 167 -7.90 -1.29 22.49
C ASP A 167 -8.18 -2.42 23.48
N ARG A 168 -8.92 -3.42 23.02
CA ARG A 168 -9.10 -4.68 23.75
C ARG A 168 -8.34 -5.79 23.06
N TYR A 169 -7.56 -6.54 23.82
CA TYR A 169 -6.75 -7.65 23.33
C TYR A 169 -7.31 -8.99 23.78
N PHE A 170 -7.26 -9.97 22.89
CA PHE A 170 -7.53 -11.37 23.19
C PHE A 170 -6.38 -12.21 22.66
N ASP A 171 -5.75 -12.95 23.55
CA ASP A 171 -4.65 -13.85 23.21
C ASP A 171 -5.13 -15.29 23.34
N GLY A 172 -4.71 -16.16 22.42
CA GLY A 172 -5.09 -17.57 22.41
C GLY A 172 -4.07 -18.41 21.66
N TYR A 173 -4.27 -19.73 21.70
CA TYR A 173 -3.48 -20.68 20.93
C TYR A 173 -4.39 -21.36 19.93
N VAL A 174 -3.97 -21.43 18.67
CA VAL A 174 -4.81 -22.01 17.61
C VAL A 174 -5.06 -23.50 17.88
N ALA A 175 -6.31 -23.84 18.18
CA ALA A 175 -6.77 -25.21 18.40
C ALA A 175 -7.19 -25.87 17.08
N SER A 176 -7.79 -25.12 16.16
CA SER A 176 -8.20 -25.61 14.85
C SER A 176 -8.06 -24.52 13.77
N PHE A 177 -7.72 -24.95 12.55
CA PHE A 177 -7.64 -24.08 11.38
C PHE A 177 -8.06 -24.87 10.15
N ASP A 178 -9.06 -24.38 9.42
CA ASP A 178 -9.61 -25.07 8.25
C ASP A 178 -9.96 -24.09 7.11
N ARG A 179 -10.04 -24.60 5.88
CA ARG A 179 -10.39 -23.81 4.70
C ARG A 179 -11.89 -23.95 4.41
N ALA A 180 -12.63 -22.88 4.62
CA ALA A 180 -14.07 -22.84 4.40
C ALA A 180 -14.48 -22.78 2.91
N GLY A 181 -13.75 -22.00 2.09
CA GLY A 181 -14.13 -21.81 0.69
C GLY A 181 -13.25 -20.82 -0.08
N ASN A 182 -13.54 -20.62 -1.36
CA ASN A 182 -12.87 -19.61 -2.19
C ASN A 182 -13.87 -18.94 -3.15
N PRO A 183 -14.45 -17.78 -2.79
CA PRO A 183 -15.35 -17.02 -3.66
C PRO A 183 -14.67 -16.36 -4.87
N GLY A 184 -13.36 -16.50 -5.06
CA GLY A 184 -12.64 -16.03 -6.25
C GLY A 184 -11.32 -15.36 -5.90
N ASN A 185 -11.38 -14.12 -5.41
CA ASN A 185 -10.19 -13.28 -5.18
C ASN A 185 -9.52 -13.50 -3.80
N VAL A 186 -10.24 -14.15 -2.88
CA VAL A 186 -9.79 -14.44 -1.52
C VAL A 186 -10.26 -15.83 -1.11
N THR A 187 -9.48 -16.49 -0.27
CA THR A 187 -9.87 -17.74 0.37
C THR A 187 -10.35 -17.47 1.79
N GLN A 188 -11.45 -18.12 2.14
CA GLN A 188 -12.05 -18.10 3.46
C GLN A 188 -11.48 -19.23 4.30
N TYR A 189 -11.11 -18.91 5.53
CA TYR A 189 -10.62 -19.84 6.53
C TYR A 189 -11.40 -19.67 7.82
N HIS A 190 -11.53 -20.74 8.59
CA HIS A 190 -12.05 -20.72 9.95
C HIS A 190 -10.92 -21.05 10.92
N LEU A 191 -10.88 -20.34 12.05
CA LEU A 191 -9.91 -20.54 13.11
C LEU A 191 -10.63 -20.60 14.46
N THR A 192 -10.27 -21.57 15.29
CA THR A 192 -10.66 -21.58 16.71
C THR A 192 -9.43 -21.51 17.59
N ALA A 193 -9.47 -20.65 18.62
CA ALA A 193 -8.39 -20.43 19.58
C ALA A 193 -8.91 -20.40 21.03
#